data_AF-A0A2G2ADC9-F1
#
_entry.id   AF-A0A2G2ADC9-F1
#
_cell.length_a   1.000
_cell.length_b   1.000
_cell.length_c   1.000
_cell.angle_alpha   90.00
_cell.angle_beta   90.00
_cell.angle_gamma   90.00
#
_symmetry.space_group_name_H-M   'P 1'
#
loop_
_entity.id
_entity.type
_entity.pdbx_description
1 polymer ?
#
loop_
_entity_poly.entity_id
_entity_poly.type
_entity_poly.pdbx_seq_one_letter_code
_entity_poly.pdbx_strand_id
1 'polypeptide(L)'
;MPWRVAPTDRKEGQRPDPYRIWLSEVMLQQTTVAAVRDYFQRFTARWPTVQDLAGAADADVMGEWAGLGYYARARNLLKCARAVVADHGGAFPDTRDALITLPGIGPYTAAAIAAIAFDEPATVVDGNVERVMARLHDIHTPLPVAKGELTARAAARTPARRAGDYAQAVMDLGATICTPKSPACGICPWRTPCAARRAGTAADLPKKTPKRKTPTRFGIAYVARRDDGAWLLETRPDKGLLGGMLGWPVSDWGDAPQPAPPLDADWTDLGAEARHTFTHFHLRLQILTTTVSDTTPSRGRFISATDFRPSDLPTVMRKVFDLADATLRHD
;
A
#
# COMPACT_ATOMS: atom_id res chain seq x y z
N MET A 1 -18.13 8.60 1.05
CA MET A 1 -17.27 7.57 0.40
C MET A 1 -18.06 6.27 0.37
N PRO A 2 -17.90 5.39 -0.64
CA PRO A 2 -18.78 4.22 -0.85
C PRO A 2 -18.69 3.13 0.24
N TRP A 3 -17.68 3.18 1.10
CA TRP A 3 -17.53 2.32 2.28
C TRP A 3 -18.03 2.95 3.57
N ARG A 4 -18.53 4.20 3.55
CA ARG A 4 -19.03 4.87 4.75
C ARG A 4 -20.55 4.88 4.79
N VAL A 5 -21.09 4.77 6.00
CA VAL A 5 -22.50 5.03 6.32
C VAL A 5 -22.62 6.50 6.73
N ALA A 6 -23.58 7.25 6.18
CA ALA A 6 -23.74 8.65 6.55
C ALA A 6 -24.26 8.77 7.99
N PRO A 7 -23.98 9.88 8.70
CA PRO A 7 -24.51 10.10 10.04
C PRO A 7 -26.05 10.09 10.12
N THR A 8 -26.75 10.43 9.03
CA THR A 8 -28.21 10.33 8.91
C THR A 8 -28.65 8.87 8.91
N ASP A 9 -28.08 8.06 8.01
CA ASP A 9 -28.43 6.65 7.84
C ASP A 9 -28.07 5.85 9.11
N ARG A 10 -26.99 6.25 9.80
CA ARG A 10 -26.62 5.65 11.08
C ARG A 10 -27.64 5.93 12.18
N LYS A 11 -28.26 7.12 12.19
CA LYS A 11 -29.37 7.43 13.12
C LYS A 11 -30.61 6.60 12.80
N GLU A 12 -30.83 6.27 11.53
CA GLU A 12 -31.91 5.40 11.07
C GLU A 12 -31.64 3.91 11.31
N GLY A 13 -30.49 3.57 11.89
CA GLY A 13 -30.16 2.21 12.31
C GLY A 13 -29.16 1.48 11.42
N GLN A 14 -28.76 2.06 10.28
CA GLN A 14 -27.78 1.42 9.40
C GLN A 14 -26.41 1.30 10.09
N ARG A 15 -25.83 0.09 10.05
CA ARG A 15 -24.49 -0.22 10.58
C ARG A 15 -23.52 -0.41 9.41
N PRO A 16 -22.23 -0.08 9.57
CA PRO A 16 -21.25 -0.21 8.51
C PRO A 16 -20.86 -1.68 8.49
N ASP A 17 -20.85 -2.23 7.30
CA ASP A 17 -20.45 -3.62 7.13
C ASP A 17 -18.94 -3.76 7.44
N PRO A 18 -18.54 -4.59 8.44
CA PRO A 18 -17.13 -4.82 8.77
C PRO A 18 -16.30 -5.28 7.57
N TYR A 19 -16.88 -6.09 6.66
CA TYR A 19 -16.18 -6.54 5.45
C TYR A 19 -15.81 -5.35 4.55
N ARG A 20 -16.77 -4.45 4.32
CA ARG A 20 -16.58 -3.24 3.52
C ARG A 20 -15.61 -2.25 4.17
N ILE A 21 -15.68 -2.08 5.49
CA ILE A 21 -14.73 -1.24 6.23
C ILE A 21 -13.32 -1.80 6.09
N TRP A 22 -13.11 -3.07 6.47
CA TRP A 22 -11.81 -3.73 6.37
C TRP A 22 -11.21 -3.67 4.96
N LEU A 23 -12.00 -4.00 3.93
CA LEU A 23 -11.57 -3.94 2.55
C LEU A 23 -11.09 -2.53 2.17
N SER A 24 -11.86 -1.50 2.53
CA SER A 24 -11.49 -0.11 2.26
C SER A 24 -10.21 0.31 2.98
N GLU A 25 -10.05 -0.09 4.25
CA GLU A 25 -8.86 0.22 5.06
C GLU A 25 -7.61 -0.43 4.47
N VAL A 26 -7.70 -1.68 3.99
CA VAL A 26 -6.58 -2.34 3.30
C VAL A 26 -6.24 -1.64 1.98
N MET A 27 -7.26 -1.25 1.20
CA MET A 27 -7.05 -0.52 -0.05
C MET A 27 -6.43 0.86 0.16
N LEU A 28 -6.81 1.60 1.20
CA LEU A 28 -6.33 2.96 1.50
C LEU A 28 -4.87 3.00 2.02
N GLN A 29 -4.28 1.87 2.37
CA GLN A 29 -2.87 1.80 2.77
C GLN A 29 -1.96 2.27 1.63
N GLN A 30 -1.37 3.45 1.79
CA GLN A 30 -0.48 4.07 0.77
C GLN A 30 -1.16 4.27 -0.60
N THR A 31 -2.48 4.42 -0.63
CA THR A 31 -3.25 4.70 -1.85
C THR A 31 -4.23 5.83 -1.59
N THR A 32 -4.52 6.66 -2.60
CA THR A 32 -5.43 7.80 -2.44
C THR A 32 -6.89 7.38 -2.46
N VAL A 33 -7.76 8.12 -1.78
CA VAL A 33 -9.22 7.89 -1.81
C VAL A 33 -9.77 7.88 -3.24
N ALA A 34 -9.26 8.76 -4.11
CA ALA A 34 -9.67 8.83 -5.51
C ALA A 34 -9.37 7.54 -6.26
N ALA A 35 -8.15 6.98 -6.11
CA ALA A 35 -7.79 5.71 -6.74
C ALA A 35 -8.58 4.53 -6.15
N VAL A 36 -8.83 4.52 -4.84
CA VAL A 36 -9.53 3.40 -4.17
C VAL A 36 -11.01 3.32 -4.54
N ARG A 37 -11.68 4.44 -4.82
CA ARG A 37 -13.14 4.48 -5.06
C ARG A 37 -13.60 3.47 -6.11
N ASP A 38 -12.98 3.46 -7.29
CA ASP A 38 -13.40 2.62 -8.40
C ASP A 38 -13.06 1.15 -8.15
N TYR A 39 -11.88 0.88 -7.58
CA TYR A 39 -11.50 -0.49 -7.19
C TYR A 39 -12.44 -1.06 -6.16
N PHE A 40 -12.78 -0.28 -5.12
CA PHE A 40 -13.71 -0.72 -4.08
C PHE A 40 -15.08 -1.09 -4.64
N GLN A 41 -15.61 -0.31 -5.59
CA GLN A 41 -16.88 -0.60 -6.24
C GLN A 41 -16.83 -1.89 -7.06
N ARG A 42 -15.78 -2.10 -7.88
CA ARG A 42 -15.63 -3.34 -8.65
C ARG A 42 -15.43 -4.56 -7.75
N PHE A 43 -14.57 -4.46 -6.74
CA PHE A 43 -14.35 -5.52 -5.76
C PHE A 43 -15.63 -5.94 -5.05
N THR A 44 -16.39 -4.98 -4.52
CA THR A 44 -17.63 -5.29 -3.78
C THR A 44 -18.80 -5.66 -4.69
N ALA A 45 -18.73 -5.38 -5.99
CA ALA A 45 -19.69 -5.92 -6.96
C ALA A 45 -19.36 -7.38 -7.31
N ARG A 46 -18.08 -7.72 -7.45
CA ARG A 46 -17.61 -9.07 -7.80
C ARG A 46 -17.64 -10.03 -6.62
N TRP A 47 -17.30 -9.55 -5.43
CA TRP A 47 -17.33 -10.28 -4.17
C TRP A 47 -18.13 -9.48 -3.14
N PRO A 48 -19.47 -9.62 -3.14
CA PRO A 48 -20.33 -8.85 -2.24
C PRO A 48 -20.11 -9.13 -0.76
N THR A 49 -19.71 -10.36 -0.41
CA THR A 49 -19.48 -10.80 0.97
C THR A 49 -18.04 -11.28 1.20
N VAL A 50 -17.65 -11.40 2.48
CA VAL A 50 -16.33 -11.98 2.83
C VAL A 50 -16.24 -13.45 2.40
N GLN A 51 -17.35 -14.19 2.38
CA GLN A 51 -17.44 -15.55 1.90
C GLN A 51 -17.13 -15.63 0.40
N ASP A 52 -17.73 -14.74 -0.40
CA ASP A 52 -17.47 -14.66 -1.84
C ASP A 52 -15.98 -14.38 -2.10
N LEU A 53 -15.39 -13.44 -1.35
CA LEU A 53 -13.97 -13.13 -1.47
C LEU A 53 -13.09 -14.32 -1.02
N ALA A 54 -13.44 -15.00 0.06
CA ALA A 54 -12.68 -16.14 0.57
C ALA A 54 -12.67 -17.34 -0.40
N GLY A 55 -13.80 -17.56 -1.09
CA GLY A 55 -13.97 -18.59 -2.11
C GLY A 55 -13.37 -18.25 -3.48
N ALA A 56 -12.89 -17.02 -3.67
CA ALA A 56 -12.30 -16.58 -4.93
C ALA A 56 -10.96 -17.29 -5.21
N ALA A 57 -10.68 -17.54 -6.49
CA ALA A 57 -9.36 -17.97 -6.94
C ALA A 57 -8.33 -16.84 -6.74
N ASP A 58 -7.13 -17.18 -6.29
CA ASP A 58 -6.06 -16.21 -6.04
C ASP A 58 -5.78 -15.33 -7.28
N ALA A 59 -5.77 -15.93 -8.46
CA ALA A 59 -5.54 -15.23 -9.73
C ALA A 59 -6.60 -14.16 -10.03
N ASP A 60 -7.87 -14.42 -9.73
CA ASP A 60 -8.94 -13.46 -9.93
C ASP A 60 -8.79 -12.24 -9.02
N VAL A 61 -8.47 -12.47 -7.74
CA VAL A 61 -8.24 -11.40 -6.76
C VAL A 61 -7.01 -10.58 -7.13
N MET A 62 -5.93 -11.23 -7.57
CA MET A 62 -4.74 -10.51 -8.03
C MET A 62 -5.03 -9.69 -9.28
N GLY A 63 -5.79 -10.24 -10.23
CA GLY A 63 -6.21 -9.56 -11.45
C GLY A 63 -7.05 -8.32 -11.15
N GLU A 64 -8.03 -8.41 -10.24
CA GLU A 64 -8.86 -7.26 -9.87
C GLU A 64 -8.07 -6.20 -9.07
N TRP A 65 -7.06 -6.62 -8.29
CA TRP A 65 -6.16 -5.73 -7.55
C TRP A 65 -5.10 -5.06 -8.44
N ALA A 66 -4.92 -5.54 -9.67
CA ALA A 66 -3.88 -5.06 -10.57
C ALA A 66 -4.00 -3.55 -10.79
N GLY A 67 -2.89 -2.83 -10.59
CA GLY A 67 -2.83 -1.37 -10.68
C GLY A 67 -3.02 -0.63 -9.34
N LEU A 68 -3.56 -1.25 -8.30
CA LEU A 68 -3.66 -0.64 -6.96
C LEU A 68 -2.33 -0.64 -6.18
N GLY A 69 -1.36 -1.42 -6.68
CA GLY A 69 -0.01 -1.53 -6.13
C GLY A 69 0.07 -2.42 -4.88
N TYR A 70 1.29 -2.84 -4.57
CA TYR A 70 1.60 -3.63 -3.37
C TYR A 70 0.76 -4.91 -3.23
N TYR A 71 0.92 -5.86 -4.18
CA TYR A 71 0.19 -7.13 -4.25
C TYR A 71 0.26 -8.00 -2.99
N ALA A 72 1.26 -7.80 -2.13
CA ALA A 72 1.27 -8.42 -0.80
C ALA A 72 0.02 -8.09 0.02
N ARG A 73 -0.56 -6.88 -0.15
CA ARG A 73 -1.84 -6.50 0.45
C ARG A 73 -2.98 -7.37 -0.07
N ALA A 74 -3.07 -7.59 -1.37
CA ALA A 74 -4.09 -8.46 -1.97
C ALA A 74 -4.00 -9.90 -1.47
N ARG A 75 -2.78 -10.44 -1.38
CA ARG A 75 -2.56 -11.81 -0.84
C ARG A 75 -2.94 -11.91 0.63
N ASN A 76 -2.53 -10.93 1.44
CA ASN A 76 -2.90 -10.89 2.85
C ASN A 76 -4.40 -10.66 3.04
N LEU A 77 -5.03 -9.86 2.18
CA LEU A 77 -6.49 -9.66 2.14
C LEU A 77 -7.19 -11.01 1.94
N LEU A 78 -6.83 -11.75 0.91
CA LEU A 78 -7.44 -13.05 0.63
C LEU A 78 -7.20 -14.07 1.75
N LYS A 79 -5.97 -14.12 2.29
CA LYS A 79 -5.64 -14.96 3.45
C LYS A 79 -6.50 -14.62 4.67
N CYS A 80 -6.71 -13.33 4.93
CA CYS A 80 -7.55 -12.87 6.03
C CYS A 80 -9.03 -13.20 5.79
N ALA A 81 -9.56 -13.01 4.58
CA ALA A 81 -10.94 -13.38 4.26
C ALA A 81 -11.19 -14.87 4.53
N ARG A 82 -10.25 -15.72 4.11
CA ARG A 82 -10.29 -17.17 4.37
C ARG A 82 -10.24 -17.48 5.87
N ALA A 83 -9.39 -16.80 6.65
CA ALA A 83 -9.34 -16.96 8.10
C ALA A 83 -10.66 -16.51 8.78
N VAL A 84 -11.26 -15.40 8.34
CA VAL A 84 -12.57 -14.94 8.88
C VAL A 84 -13.67 -15.98 8.62
N VAL A 85 -13.67 -16.62 7.45
CA VAL A 85 -14.63 -17.69 7.15
C VAL A 85 -14.35 -18.94 7.97
N ALA A 86 -13.09 -19.40 7.99
CA ALA A 86 -12.70 -20.66 8.64
C ALA A 86 -12.81 -20.59 10.17
N ASP A 87 -12.31 -19.51 10.78
CA ASP A 87 -12.12 -19.40 12.23
C ASP A 87 -13.28 -18.65 12.92
N HIS A 88 -14.06 -17.86 12.16
CA HIS A 88 -15.13 -17.01 12.70
C HIS A 88 -16.46 -17.12 11.94
N GLY A 89 -16.65 -18.15 11.11
CA GLY A 89 -17.93 -18.41 10.43
C GLY A 89 -18.37 -17.32 9.45
N GLY A 90 -17.43 -16.51 8.96
CA GLY A 90 -17.71 -15.40 8.04
C GLY A 90 -18.13 -14.10 8.72
N ALA A 91 -18.04 -14.02 10.05
CA ALA A 91 -18.25 -12.79 10.81
C ALA A 91 -16.90 -12.24 11.30
N PHE A 92 -16.65 -10.95 11.07
CA PHE A 92 -15.49 -10.30 11.69
C PHE A 92 -15.68 -10.24 13.21
N PRO A 93 -14.64 -10.52 14.01
CA PRO A 93 -14.66 -10.25 15.45
C PRO A 93 -14.99 -8.79 15.72
N ASP A 94 -15.74 -8.53 16.77
CA ASP A 94 -16.24 -7.19 17.13
C ASP A 94 -15.33 -6.42 18.09
N THR A 95 -14.23 -7.04 18.54
CA THR A 95 -13.25 -6.41 19.42
C THR A 95 -11.91 -6.21 18.72
N ARG A 96 -11.24 -5.10 19.04
CA ARG A 96 -9.91 -4.72 18.54
C ARG A 96 -8.86 -5.80 18.86
N ASP A 97 -8.95 -6.40 20.05
CA ASP A 97 -8.02 -7.44 20.49
C ASP A 97 -8.21 -8.77 19.76
N ALA A 98 -9.44 -9.10 19.32
CA ALA A 98 -9.65 -10.25 18.45
C ALA A 98 -9.27 -9.92 17.00
N LEU A 99 -9.65 -8.74 16.50
CA LEU A 99 -9.36 -8.30 15.12
C LEU A 99 -7.86 -8.29 14.80
N ILE A 100 -6.99 -7.88 15.74
CA ILE A 100 -5.54 -7.83 15.52
C ILE A 100 -4.90 -9.21 15.34
N THR A 101 -5.59 -10.29 15.72
CA THR A 101 -5.10 -11.66 15.53
C THR A 101 -5.25 -12.15 14.08
N LEU A 102 -6.11 -11.50 13.30
CA LEU A 102 -6.36 -11.88 11.92
C LEU A 102 -5.17 -11.56 11.00
N PRO A 103 -4.88 -12.40 9.99
CA PRO A 103 -3.76 -12.21 9.08
C PRO A 103 -3.78 -10.83 8.41
N GLY A 104 -2.68 -10.07 8.51
CA GLY A 104 -2.55 -8.78 7.83
C GLY A 104 -3.34 -7.62 8.46
N ILE A 105 -4.04 -7.84 9.59
CA ILE A 105 -4.66 -6.77 10.37
C ILE A 105 -3.68 -6.28 11.43
N GLY A 106 -3.13 -5.08 11.23
CA GLY A 106 -2.26 -4.43 12.20
C GLY A 106 -3.01 -3.62 13.26
N PRO A 107 -2.32 -3.03 14.25
CA PRO A 107 -2.94 -2.26 15.34
C PRO A 107 -3.87 -1.13 14.86
N TYR A 108 -3.49 -0.44 13.78
CA TYR A 108 -4.31 0.62 13.17
C TYR A 108 -5.61 0.06 12.59
N THR A 109 -5.50 -0.93 11.71
CA THR A 109 -6.65 -1.53 11.02
C THR A 109 -7.61 -2.18 12.01
N ALA A 110 -7.09 -2.86 13.04
CA ALA A 110 -7.91 -3.44 14.11
C ALA A 110 -8.72 -2.37 14.84
N ALA A 111 -8.08 -1.27 15.27
CA ALA A 111 -8.77 -0.16 15.92
C ALA A 111 -9.79 0.52 14.98
N ALA A 112 -9.46 0.66 13.70
CA ALA A 112 -10.35 1.27 12.72
C ALA A 112 -11.62 0.43 12.50
N ILE A 113 -11.51 -0.89 12.32
CA ILE A 113 -12.67 -1.76 12.16
C ILE A 113 -13.51 -1.80 13.45
N ALA A 114 -12.85 -2.03 14.59
CA ALA A 114 -13.47 -2.02 15.91
C ALA A 114 -14.32 -0.77 16.16
N ALA A 115 -13.72 0.41 15.97
CA ALA A 115 -14.41 1.67 16.18
C ALA A 115 -15.50 1.92 15.13
N ILE A 116 -15.20 1.74 13.84
CA ILE A 116 -16.11 2.15 12.77
C ILE A 116 -17.28 1.18 12.65
N ALA A 117 -17.00 -0.12 12.54
CA ALA A 117 -18.02 -1.12 12.28
C ALA A 117 -18.80 -1.46 13.56
N PHE A 118 -18.12 -1.58 14.69
CA PHE A 118 -18.68 -2.09 15.95
C PHE A 118 -18.87 -1.04 17.04
N ASP A 119 -18.47 0.22 16.80
CA ASP A 119 -18.54 1.32 17.79
C ASP A 119 -17.80 1.03 19.11
N GLU A 120 -16.85 0.09 19.11
CA GLU A 120 -15.92 -0.09 20.22
C GLU A 120 -15.13 1.22 20.44
N PRO A 121 -14.89 1.68 21.68
CA PRO A 121 -14.11 2.88 21.97
C PRO A 121 -12.60 2.69 21.73
N ALA A 122 -12.22 2.07 20.61
CA ALA A 122 -10.86 1.87 20.17
C ALA A 122 -10.27 3.18 19.60
N THR A 123 -9.08 3.56 20.07
CA THR A 123 -8.41 4.78 19.62
C THR A 123 -7.72 4.54 18.27
N VAL A 124 -8.25 5.18 17.22
CA VAL A 124 -7.68 5.11 15.86
C VAL A 124 -6.66 6.24 15.67
N VAL A 125 -5.41 5.89 15.34
CA VAL A 125 -4.33 6.87 15.13
C VAL A 125 -3.61 6.60 13.82
N ASP A 126 -3.80 7.47 12.84
CA ASP A 126 -3.01 7.57 11.60
C ASP A 126 -2.19 8.86 11.58
N GLY A 127 -1.48 9.12 10.47
CA GLY A 127 -0.72 10.36 10.31
C GLY A 127 -1.58 11.64 10.28
N ASN A 128 -2.89 11.52 10.01
CA ASN A 128 -3.83 12.65 10.09
C ASN A 128 -4.15 12.96 11.55
N VAL A 129 -4.51 11.94 12.33
CA VAL A 129 -4.78 12.05 13.78
C VAL A 129 -3.53 12.50 14.52
N GLU A 130 -2.35 11.94 14.24
CA GLU A 130 -1.07 12.39 14.84
C GLU A 130 -0.87 13.89 14.66
N ARG A 131 -1.10 14.42 13.45
CA ARG A 131 -0.97 15.85 13.14
C ARG A 131 -2.02 16.70 13.85
N VAL A 132 -3.27 16.25 13.86
CA VAL A 132 -4.36 16.96 14.56
C VAL A 132 -4.04 17.04 16.04
N MET A 133 -3.65 15.93 16.67
CA MET A 133 -3.31 15.90 18.11
C MET A 133 -2.07 16.74 18.43
N ALA A 134 -1.03 16.67 17.58
CA ALA A 134 0.16 17.49 17.76
C ALA A 134 -0.17 18.98 17.76
N ARG A 135 -1.02 19.45 16.84
CA ARG A 135 -1.43 20.86 16.75
C ARG A 135 -2.43 21.25 17.84
N LEU A 136 -3.39 20.40 18.14
CA LEU A 136 -4.40 20.68 19.16
C LEU A 136 -3.77 20.92 20.53
N HIS A 137 -2.71 20.16 20.85
CA HIS A 137 -2.00 20.18 22.12
C HIS A 137 -0.64 20.90 22.08
N ASP A 138 -0.24 21.47 20.93
CA ASP A 138 1.05 22.15 20.72
C ASP A 138 2.28 21.32 21.09
N ILE A 139 2.28 20.04 20.67
CA ILE A 139 3.34 19.08 20.99
C ILE A 139 4.49 19.23 20.00
N HIS A 140 5.64 19.70 20.50
CA HIS A 140 6.86 19.91 19.71
C HIS A 140 7.80 18.71 19.68
N THR A 141 7.56 17.66 20.48
CA THR A 141 8.33 16.40 20.42
C THR A 141 8.28 15.84 19.00
N PRO A 142 9.42 15.56 18.35
CA PRO A 142 9.42 15.03 16.99
C PRO A 142 8.87 13.60 16.89
N LEU A 143 8.16 13.31 15.80
CA LEU A 143 7.85 11.93 15.42
C LEU A 143 9.13 11.19 14.96
N PRO A 144 9.32 9.91 15.33
CA PRO A 144 8.32 9.03 15.96
C PRO A 144 8.29 9.05 17.50
N VAL A 145 9.16 9.81 18.17
CA VAL A 145 9.24 9.84 19.66
C VAL A 145 7.90 10.25 20.28
N ALA A 146 7.20 11.20 19.65
CA ALA A 146 5.89 11.66 20.12
C ALA A 146 4.73 10.66 19.97
N LYS A 147 4.91 9.49 19.33
CA LYS A 147 3.80 8.57 19.03
C LYS A 147 2.99 8.15 20.27
N GLY A 148 3.67 7.84 21.37
CA GLY A 148 3.01 7.46 22.62
C GLY A 148 2.18 8.61 23.21
N GLU A 149 2.76 9.81 23.26
CA GLU A 149 2.07 11.01 23.74
C GLU A 149 0.85 11.35 22.88
N LEU A 150 1.00 11.37 21.56
CA LEU A 150 -0.09 11.67 20.62
C LEU A 150 -1.22 10.63 20.70
N THR A 151 -0.88 9.36 20.88
CA THR A 151 -1.86 8.29 21.09
C THR A 151 -2.62 8.49 22.40
N ALA A 152 -1.93 8.86 23.49
CA ALA A 152 -2.60 9.17 24.76
C ALA A 152 -3.55 10.37 24.65
N ARG A 153 -3.17 11.42 23.90
CA ARG A 153 -4.06 12.57 23.62
C ARG A 153 -5.28 12.17 22.79
N ALA A 154 -5.09 11.32 21.78
CA ALA A 154 -6.20 10.79 20.99
C ALA A 154 -7.14 9.92 21.84
N ALA A 155 -6.58 9.07 22.71
CA ALA A 155 -7.33 8.17 23.58
C ALA A 155 -8.20 8.95 24.58
N ALA A 156 -7.64 9.98 25.22
CA ALA A 156 -8.38 10.85 26.13
C ALA A 156 -9.57 11.59 25.46
N ARG A 157 -9.63 11.62 24.13
CA ARG A 157 -10.73 12.21 23.36
C ARG A 157 -11.64 11.19 22.68
N THR A 158 -11.28 9.91 22.70
CA THR A 158 -12.08 8.86 22.09
C THR A 158 -13.34 8.68 22.91
N PRO A 159 -14.54 8.94 22.34
CA PRO A 159 -15.77 8.90 23.11
C PRO A 159 -16.24 7.45 23.32
N ALA A 160 -16.94 7.21 24.43
CA ALA A 160 -17.58 5.91 24.69
C ALA A 160 -18.76 5.62 23.74
N ARG A 161 -19.26 6.63 23.03
CA ARG A 161 -20.37 6.52 22.07
C ARG A 161 -19.96 7.10 20.73
N ARG A 162 -20.37 6.44 19.64
CA ARG A 162 -20.05 6.85 18.26
C ARG A 162 -18.54 6.99 18.04
N ALA A 163 -17.77 6.05 18.58
CA ALA A 163 -16.32 6.04 18.46
C ALA A 163 -15.89 5.97 16.99
N GLY A 164 -16.65 5.25 16.16
CA GLY A 164 -16.45 5.18 14.72
C GLY A 164 -16.59 6.52 14.02
N ASP A 165 -17.70 7.23 14.27
CA ASP A 165 -17.91 8.57 13.71
C ASP A 165 -16.86 9.56 14.17
N TYR A 166 -16.46 9.49 15.45
CA TYR A 166 -15.38 10.32 15.98
C TYR A 166 -14.06 10.04 15.26
N ALA A 167 -13.65 8.77 15.14
CA ALA A 167 -12.42 8.39 14.45
C ALA A 167 -12.40 8.92 13.01
N GLN A 168 -13.50 8.72 12.27
CA GLN A 168 -13.64 9.23 10.91
C GLN A 168 -13.63 10.76 10.85
N ALA A 169 -14.28 11.45 11.78
CA ALA A 169 -14.30 12.91 11.84
C ALA A 169 -12.90 13.50 12.08
N VAL A 170 -12.08 12.89 12.94
CA VAL A 170 -10.70 13.36 13.18
C VAL A 170 -9.80 13.08 11.97
N MET A 171 -9.95 11.91 11.34
CA MET A 171 -9.26 11.60 10.09
C MET A 171 -9.62 12.61 8.99
N ASP A 172 -10.90 12.90 8.80
CA ASP A 172 -11.39 13.87 7.83
C ASP A 172 -10.93 15.30 8.13
N LEU A 173 -10.94 15.68 9.41
CA LEU A 173 -10.41 16.97 9.87
C LEU A 173 -8.94 17.10 9.47
N GLY A 174 -8.13 16.08 9.72
CA GLY A 174 -6.73 16.06 9.30
C GLY A 174 -6.57 16.11 7.78
N ALA A 175 -7.38 15.33 7.05
CA ALA A 175 -7.26 15.20 5.61
C ALA A 175 -7.68 16.47 4.84
N THR A 176 -8.70 17.19 5.31
CA THR A 176 -9.35 18.27 4.52
C THR A 176 -9.14 19.67 5.09
N ILE A 177 -9.02 19.83 6.41
CA ILE A 177 -8.91 21.15 7.06
C ILE A 177 -7.54 21.35 7.68
N CYS A 178 -7.13 20.47 8.58
CA CYS A 178 -5.86 20.53 9.30
C CYS A 178 -4.75 19.90 8.45
N THR A 179 -4.58 20.38 7.21
CA THR A 179 -3.66 19.81 6.20
C THR A 179 -2.18 20.07 6.54
N PRO A 180 -1.24 19.31 5.96
CA PRO A 180 0.19 19.41 6.33
C PRO A 180 0.82 20.79 6.15
N LYS A 181 0.62 21.46 5.01
CA LYS A 181 1.33 22.72 4.68
C LYS A 181 0.51 23.98 4.95
N SER A 182 -0.79 23.95 4.68
CA SER A 182 -1.64 25.15 4.71
C SER A 182 -2.99 24.82 5.35
N PRO A 183 -3.04 24.61 6.68
CA PRO A 183 -4.28 24.25 7.34
C PRO A 183 -5.30 25.40 7.27
N ALA A 184 -6.55 25.07 6.92
CA ALA A 184 -7.66 26.01 6.83
C ALA A 184 -8.22 26.36 8.23
N CYS A 185 -7.37 26.93 9.09
CA CYS A 185 -7.69 27.21 10.49
C CYS A 185 -8.92 28.11 10.69
N GLY A 186 -9.29 28.93 9.70
CA GLY A 186 -10.46 29.81 9.75
C GLY A 186 -11.80 29.05 9.84
N ILE A 187 -11.89 27.88 9.20
CA ILE A 187 -13.10 27.04 9.17
C ILE A 187 -13.00 25.81 10.08
N CYS A 188 -11.92 25.69 10.86
CA CYS A 188 -11.68 24.51 11.68
C CYS A 188 -12.68 24.44 12.85
N PRO A 189 -13.43 23.33 13.02
CA PRO A 189 -14.37 23.19 14.13
C PRO A 189 -13.67 23.15 15.50
N TRP A 190 -12.38 22.79 15.53
CA TRP A 190 -11.54 22.80 16.73
C TRP A 190 -10.64 24.02 16.83
N ARG A 191 -10.97 25.10 16.12
CA ARG A 191 -10.18 26.34 16.12
C ARG A 191 -9.97 26.90 17.52
N THR A 192 -11.01 27.01 18.32
CA THR A 192 -10.97 27.60 19.68
C THR A 192 -10.02 26.83 20.62
N PRO A 193 -10.17 25.50 20.82
CA PRO A 193 -9.30 24.75 21.73
C PRO A 193 -7.86 24.56 21.22
N CYS A 194 -7.58 24.71 19.92
CA CYS A 194 -6.26 24.43 19.33
C CYS A 194 -5.14 25.33 19.86
N ALA A 195 -4.21 24.74 20.63
CA ALA A 195 -3.09 25.44 21.24
C ALA A 195 -2.07 25.96 20.21
N ALA A 196 -1.67 25.13 19.24
CA ALA A 196 -0.69 25.54 18.21
C ALA A 196 -1.21 26.68 17.32
N ARG A 197 -2.54 26.77 17.13
CA ARG A 197 -3.15 27.90 16.43
C ARG A 197 -3.00 29.19 17.24
N ARG A 198 -3.23 29.15 18.56
CA ARG A 198 -3.05 30.32 19.44
C ARG A 198 -1.58 30.73 19.55
N ALA A 199 -0.66 29.77 19.55
CA ALA A 199 0.78 29.98 19.63
C ALA A 199 1.43 30.35 18.27
N GLY A 200 0.74 30.17 17.15
CA GLY A 200 1.28 30.43 15.81
C GLY A 200 2.19 29.32 15.24
N THR A 201 2.24 28.15 15.89
CA THR A 201 3.15 27.03 15.59
C THR A 201 2.50 25.93 14.73
N ALA A 202 1.22 26.06 14.37
CA ALA A 202 0.47 25.00 13.71
C ALA A 202 1.09 24.51 12.39
N ALA A 203 1.70 25.39 11.60
CA ALA A 203 2.35 25.04 10.33
C ALA A 203 3.60 24.17 10.52
N ASP A 204 4.27 24.28 11.67
CA ASP A 204 5.52 23.56 11.98
C ASP A 204 5.27 22.18 12.59
N LEU A 205 4.02 21.87 12.93
CA LEU A 205 3.63 20.65 13.61
C LEU A 205 2.90 19.66 12.69
N PRO A 206 3.12 18.34 12.87
CA PRO A 206 4.04 17.73 13.83
C PRO A 206 5.50 17.86 13.37
N LYS A 207 6.42 18.07 14.33
CA LYS A 207 7.85 17.95 14.03
C LYS A 207 8.18 16.52 13.63
N LYS A 208 9.11 16.35 12.71
CA LYS A 208 9.63 15.04 12.30
C LYS A 208 11.12 15.02 12.55
N THR A 209 11.65 13.93 13.07
CA THR A 209 13.09 13.73 13.12
C THR A 209 13.65 13.86 11.70
N PRO A 210 14.76 14.60 11.50
CA PRO A 210 15.40 14.70 10.19
C PRO A 210 15.62 13.30 9.59
N LYS A 211 15.14 13.10 8.36
CA LYS A 211 15.35 11.82 7.68
C LYS A 211 16.85 11.65 7.41
N ARG A 212 17.41 10.50 7.78
CA ARG A 212 18.71 10.09 7.25
C ARG A 212 18.62 10.01 5.72
N LYS A 213 19.73 10.29 5.04
CA LYS A 213 19.83 10.16 3.59
C LYS A 213 19.41 8.74 3.19
N THR A 214 18.38 8.64 2.36
CA THR A 214 17.88 7.37 1.85
C THR A 214 19.00 6.73 1.02
N PRO A 215 19.48 5.51 1.37
CA PRO A 215 20.58 4.88 0.66
C PRO A 215 20.19 4.54 -0.78
N THR A 216 21.18 4.46 -1.66
CA THR A 216 21.00 3.99 -3.03
C THR A 216 21.56 2.58 -3.15
N ARG A 217 20.76 1.64 -3.63
CA ARG A 217 21.17 0.31 -4.04
C ARG A 217 21.26 0.24 -5.55
N PHE A 218 22.15 -0.60 -6.02
CA PHE A 218 22.40 -0.88 -7.43
C PHE A 218 22.07 -2.34 -7.72
N GLY A 219 21.70 -2.61 -8.97
CA GLY A 219 21.49 -3.95 -9.49
C GLY A 219 21.69 -3.97 -11.01
N ILE A 220 21.67 -5.16 -11.58
CA ILE A 220 21.78 -5.38 -13.02
C ILE A 220 20.52 -6.13 -13.46
N ALA A 221 19.83 -5.61 -14.47
CA ALA A 221 18.68 -6.25 -15.11
C ALA A 221 19.09 -6.88 -16.43
N TYR A 222 18.69 -8.13 -16.63
CA TYR A 222 19.03 -8.94 -17.79
C TYR A 222 17.78 -9.08 -18.68
N VAL A 223 17.79 -8.43 -19.83
CA VAL A 223 16.68 -8.43 -20.79
C VAL A 223 17.11 -9.23 -22.03
N ALA A 224 16.62 -10.46 -22.15
CA ALA A 224 16.85 -11.28 -23.34
C ALA A 224 15.56 -11.38 -24.17
N ARG A 225 15.70 -11.21 -25.48
CA ARG A 225 14.64 -11.48 -26.45
C ARG A 225 15.08 -12.66 -27.31
N ARG A 226 14.21 -13.66 -27.45
CA ARG A 226 14.45 -14.80 -28.34
C ARG A 226 14.02 -14.48 -29.76
N ASP A 227 14.61 -15.13 -30.76
CA ASP A 227 14.32 -14.91 -32.18
C ASP A 227 12.83 -15.06 -32.55
N ASP A 228 12.07 -15.89 -31.82
CA ASP A 228 10.61 -16.05 -31.96
C ASP A 228 9.79 -14.92 -31.30
N GLY A 229 10.47 -13.90 -30.79
CA GLY A 229 9.87 -12.76 -30.10
C GLY A 229 9.60 -12.96 -28.61
N ALA A 230 9.88 -14.15 -28.04
CA ALA A 230 9.65 -14.41 -26.62
C ALA A 230 10.60 -13.60 -25.71
N TRP A 231 10.12 -13.23 -24.54
CA TRP A 231 10.87 -12.46 -23.53
C TRP A 231 11.30 -13.37 -22.38
N LEU A 232 12.56 -13.26 -21.95
CA LEU A 232 13.03 -13.94 -20.75
C LEU A 232 12.51 -13.23 -19.48
N LEU A 233 11.69 -13.93 -18.71
CA LEU A 233 11.07 -13.40 -17.50
C LEU A 233 11.19 -14.37 -16.33
N GLU A 234 11.17 -13.82 -15.12
CA GLU A 234 11.26 -14.56 -13.86
C GLU A 234 10.15 -14.09 -12.91
N THR A 235 9.54 -15.02 -12.18
CA THR A 235 8.67 -14.68 -11.05
C THR A 235 9.53 -14.63 -9.79
N ARG A 236 9.55 -13.48 -9.12
CA ARG A 236 10.36 -13.32 -7.89
C ARG A 236 9.82 -14.22 -6.77
N PRO A 237 10.69 -14.71 -5.85
CA PRO A 237 10.25 -15.46 -4.68
C PRO A 237 9.13 -14.76 -3.91
N ASP A 238 8.19 -15.49 -3.32
CA ASP A 238 7.03 -14.90 -2.63
C ASP A 238 7.40 -13.97 -1.48
N LYS A 239 8.55 -14.23 -0.84
CA LYS A 239 9.08 -13.44 0.26
C LYS A 239 10.06 -12.39 -0.24
N GLY A 240 9.96 -11.18 0.31
CA GLY A 240 10.87 -10.07 0.03
C GLY A 240 10.26 -9.00 -0.88
N LEU A 241 11.12 -8.11 -1.37
CA LEU A 241 10.69 -6.98 -2.20
C LEU A 241 10.17 -7.48 -3.55
N LEU A 242 8.98 -6.98 -3.91
CA LEU A 242 8.25 -7.36 -5.12
C LEU A 242 7.96 -8.87 -5.19
N GLY A 243 7.78 -9.54 -4.04
CA GLY A 243 7.62 -10.98 -4.01
C GLY A 243 6.38 -11.49 -4.75
N GLY A 244 6.56 -12.57 -5.52
CA GLY A 244 5.55 -13.15 -6.41
C GLY A 244 5.22 -12.30 -7.64
N MET A 245 5.96 -11.23 -7.92
CA MET A 245 5.76 -10.41 -9.12
C MET A 245 6.65 -10.91 -10.27
N LEU A 246 6.12 -10.84 -11.48
CA LEU A 246 6.87 -11.06 -12.72
C LEU A 246 7.89 -9.94 -12.93
N GLY A 247 9.04 -10.26 -13.48
CA GLY A 247 10.10 -9.29 -13.73
C GLY A 247 11.19 -9.84 -14.64
N TRP A 248 12.18 -9.01 -14.93
CA TRP A 248 13.43 -9.43 -15.53
C TRP A 248 14.26 -10.21 -14.49
N PRO A 249 15.04 -11.22 -14.89
CA PRO A 249 16.13 -11.71 -14.06
C PRO A 249 17.02 -10.54 -13.66
N VAL A 250 17.35 -10.44 -12.38
CA VAL A 250 18.20 -9.37 -11.83
C VAL A 250 19.28 -9.94 -10.92
N SER A 251 20.40 -9.24 -10.79
CA SER A 251 21.36 -9.50 -9.71
C SER A 251 20.81 -9.05 -8.35
N ASP A 252 21.50 -9.46 -7.27
CA ASP A 252 21.22 -8.97 -5.93
C ASP A 252 21.39 -7.46 -5.84
N TRP A 253 20.57 -6.82 -5.01
CA TRP A 253 20.58 -5.36 -4.84
C TRP A 253 21.47 -4.95 -3.68
N GLY A 254 22.55 -4.22 -3.98
CA GLY A 254 23.52 -3.77 -2.98
C GLY A 254 24.33 -2.58 -3.47
N ASP A 255 25.40 -2.23 -2.76
CA ASP A 255 26.27 -1.11 -3.15
C ASP A 255 27.13 -1.46 -4.38
N ALA A 256 27.49 -2.75 -4.52
CA ALA A 256 28.29 -3.30 -5.61
C ALA A 256 27.70 -4.65 -6.07
N PRO A 257 26.61 -4.64 -6.87
CA PRO A 257 25.96 -5.85 -7.34
C PRO A 257 26.92 -6.67 -8.20
N GLN A 258 26.95 -7.98 -7.98
CA GLN A 258 27.75 -8.89 -8.80
C GLN A 258 26.96 -9.31 -10.05
N PRO A 259 27.61 -9.44 -11.22
CA PRO A 259 26.97 -10.02 -12.39
C PRO A 259 26.45 -11.43 -12.11
N ALA A 260 25.20 -11.70 -12.49
CA ALA A 260 24.54 -12.99 -12.36
C ALA A 260 23.63 -13.25 -13.59
N PRO A 261 24.22 -13.38 -14.79
CA PRO A 261 23.45 -13.56 -16.03
C PRO A 261 22.62 -14.85 -15.98
N PRO A 262 21.37 -14.82 -16.46
CA PRO A 262 20.45 -15.95 -16.39
C PRO A 262 20.68 -17.00 -17.48
N LEU A 263 21.59 -16.75 -18.43
CA LEU A 263 22.00 -17.66 -19.50
C LEU A 263 23.36 -17.22 -20.03
N ASP A 264 24.05 -18.15 -20.67
CA ASP A 264 25.32 -17.89 -21.34
C ASP A 264 25.06 -17.27 -22.73
N ALA A 265 25.38 -15.98 -22.89
CA ALA A 265 25.22 -15.22 -24.13
C ALA A 265 26.06 -13.94 -24.08
N ASP A 266 26.17 -13.29 -25.24
CA ASP A 266 26.80 -11.98 -25.38
C ASP A 266 25.85 -10.88 -24.91
N TRP A 267 26.05 -10.45 -23.67
CA TRP A 267 25.28 -9.37 -23.04
C TRP A 267 25.88 -8.00 -23.37
N THR A 268 25.07 -7.11 -23.92
CA THR A 268 25.46 -5.73 -24.24
C THR A 268 24.91 -4.77 -23.19
N ASP A 269 25.74 -3.87 -22.69
CA ASP A 269 25.28 -2.77 -21.84
C ASP A 269 24.54 -1.73 -22.68
N LEU A 270 23.28 -1.48 -22.33
CA LEU A 270 22.44 -0.50 -22.97
C LEU A 270 22.93 0.94 -22.73
N GLY A 271 23.78 1.17 -21.72
CA GLY A 271 24.24 2.50 -21.31
C GLY A 271 23.16 3.34 -20.63
N ALA A 272 22.03 2.71 -20.28
CA ALA A 272 20.88 3.33 -19.62
C ALA A 272 20.61 2.67 -18.26
N GLU A 273 19.96 3.43 -17.37
CA GLU A 273 19.58 2.95 -16.05
C GLU A 273 18.10 3.15 -15.75
N ALA A 274 17.43 2.09 -15.28
CA ALA A 274 16.12 2.24 -14.68
C ALA A 274 16.25 2.70 -13.23
N ARG A 275 15.66 3.87 -12.91
CA ARG A 275 15.68 4.46 -11.56
C ARG A 275 14.31 4.34 -10.88
N HIS A 276 14.30 3.86 -9.64
CA HIS A 276 13.07 3.71 -8.86
C HIS A 276 13.31 4.05 -7.38
N THR A 277 12.30 4.61 -6.71
CA THR A 277 12.38 4.96 -5.28
C THR A 277 11.42 4.09 -4.49
N PHE A 278 11.97 3.29 -3.59
CA PHE A 278 11.22 2.65 -2.52
C PHE A 278 11.22 3.54 -1.29
N THR A 279 10.31 3.28 -0.34
CA THR A 279 10.23 4.04 0.91
C THR A 279 11.55 4.08 1.71
N HIS A 280 12.36 3.03 1.59
CA HIS A 280 13.58 2.84 2.40
C HIS A 280 14.90 2.97 1.63
N PHE A 281 14.89 2.98 0.29
CA PHE A 281 16.09 3.11 -0.54
C PHE A 281 15.74 3.53 -1.98
N HIS A 282 16.70 4.12 -2.69
CA HIS A 282 16.64 4.31 -4.14
C HIS A 282 17.27 3.11 -4.84
N LEU A 283 16.69 2.64 -5.94
CA LEU A 283 17.23 1.57 -6.76
C LEU A 283 17.65 2.14 -8.13
N ARG A 284 18.84 1.76 -8.57
CA ARG A 284 19.34 1.98 -9.93
C ARG A 284 19.67 0.63 -10.55
N LEU A 285 19.05 0.32 -11.67
CA LEU A 285 19.32 -0.90 -12.42
C LEU A 285 20.08 -0.55 -13.69
N GLN A 286 21.31 -1.05 -13.82
CA GLN A 286 21.98 -1.16 -15.12
C GLN A 286 21.20 -2.17 -15.96
N ILE A 287 21.14 -1.97 -17.28
CA ILE A 287 20.36 -2.80 -18.18
C ILE A 287 21.30 -3.46 -19.17
N LEU A 288 21.38 -4.80 -19.10
CA LEU A 288 22.07 -5.62 -20.08
C LEU A 288 21.04 -6.28 -20.99
N THR A 289 21.26 -6.18 -22.30
CA THR A 289 20.36 -6.71 -23.32
C THR A 289 21.07 -7.76 -24.17
N THR A 290 20.32 -8.74 -24.67
CA THR A 290 20.82 -9.70 -25.66
C THR A 290 19.68 -10.26 -26.52
N THR A 291 20.02 -10.72 -27.72
CA THR A 291 19.14 -11.50 -28.59
C THR A 291 19.68 -12.92 -28.68
N VAL A 292 18.82 -13.93 -28.54
CA VAL A 292 19.24 -15.33 -28.51
C VAL A 292 18.35 -16.20 -29.38
N SER A 293 18.93 -17.27 -29.92
CA SER A 293 18.19 -18.35 -30.57
C SER A 293 17.67 -19.35 -29.51
N ASP A 294 17.33 -20.58 -29.92
CA ASP A 294 16.79 -21.58 -29.00
C ASP A 294 17.82 -21.95 -27.92
N THR A 295 17.62 -21.43 -26.70
CA THR A 295 18.49 -21.62 -25.54
C THR A 295 17.67 -21.83 -24.28
N THR A 296 18.24 -22.57 -23.33
CA THR A 296 17.62 -22.83 -22.02
C THR A 296 18.27 -21.96 -20.96
N PRO A 297 17.53 -21.02 -20.32
CA PRO A 297 18.09 -20.20 -19.27
C PRO A 297 18.30 -21.02 -17.98
N SER A 298 19.35 -20.67 -17.22
CA SER A 298 19.56 -21.19 -15.87
C SER A 298 18.60 -20.59 -14.83
N ARG A 299 18.02 -19.42 -15.13
CA ARG A 299 17.02 -18.75 -14.29
C ARG A 299 15.95 -18.04 -15.13
N GLY A 300 14.70 -18.19 -14.72
CA GLY A 300 13.54 -17.66 -15.46
C GLY A 300 13.09 -18.58 -16.58
N ARG A 301 12.19 -18.07 -17.43
CA ARG A 301 11.67 -18.78 -18.61
C ARG A 301 11.32 -17.78 -19.72
N PHE A 302 11.39 -18.24 -20.96
CA PHE A 302 10.86 -17.48 -22.08
C PHE A 302 9.33 -17.51 -22.06
N ILE A 303 8.71 -16.33 -22.14
CA ILE A 303 7.26 -16.16 -22.28
C ILE A 303 7.02 -15.57 -23.66
N SER A 304 6.10 -16.18 -24.42
CA SER A 304 5.78 -15.76 -25.79
C SER A 304 5.36 -14.28 -25.85
N ALA A 305 5.57 -13.63 -26.99
CA ALA A 305 5.13 -12.25 -27.17
C ALA A 305 3.60 -12.07 -27.02
N THR A 306 2.82 -13.12 -27.29
CA THR A 306 1.36 -13.12 -27.14
C THR A 306 0.90 -13.28 -25.69
N ASP A 307 1.69 -13.98 -24.86
CA ASP A 307 1.36 -14.26 -23.45
C ASP A 307 1.96 -13.23 -22.49
N PHE A 308 2.89 -12.39 -22.96
CA PHE A 308 3.49 -11.33 -22.16
C PHE A 308 2.85 -9.97 -22.45
N ARG A 309 2.43 -9.29 -21.40
CA ARG A 309 2.04 -7.88 -21.48
C ARG A 309 2.93 -7.04 -20.58
N PRO A 310 3.47 -5.90 -21.06
CA PRO A 310 4.23 -4.99 -20.19
C PRO A 310 3.41 -4.51 -18.99
N SER A 311 2.05 -4.52 -19.10
CA SER A 311 1.10 -4.28 -18.00
C SER A 311 1.37 -5.10 -16.75
N ASP A 312 1.96 -6.29 -16.90
CA ASP A 312 2.09 -7.29 -15.85
C ASP A 312 3.34 -7.05 -14.99
N LEU A 313 4.26 -6.21 -15.49
CA LEU A 313 5.48 -5.83 -14.79
C LEU A 313 5.20 -4.77 -13.70
N PRO A 314 5.83 -4.90 -12.51
CA PRO A 314 5.85 -3.82 -11.54
C PRO A 314 6.58 -2.60 -12.11
N THR A 315 6.27 -1.42 -11.59
CA THR A 315 6.73 -0.14 -12.15
C THR A 315 8.23 -0.06 -12.41
N VAL A 316 9.08 -0.63 -11.53
CA VAL A 316 10.53 -0.63 -11.76
C VAL A 316 10.95 -1.50 -12.95
N MET A 317 10.32 -2.66 -13.13
CA MET A 317 10.61 -3.56 -14.25
C MET A 317 10.00 -3.06 -15.55
N ARG A 318 8.87 -2.37 -15.50
CA ARG A 318 8.33 -1.66 -16.67
C ARG A 318 9.28 -0.59 -17.17
N LYS A 319 9.91 0.19 -16.28
CA LYS A 319 10.92 1.17 -16.70
C LYS A 319 12.10 0.50 -17.43
N VAL A 320 12.48 -0.71 -17.03
CA VAL A 320 13.50 -1.49 -17.76
C VAL A 320 12.98 -1.87 -19.14
N PHE A 321 11.73 -2.35 -19.25
CA PHE A 321 11.09 -2.66 -20.53
C PHE A 321 11.07 -1.45 -21.47
N ASP A 322 10.58 -0.31 -20.99
CA ASP A 322 10.45 0.92 -21.79
C ASP A 322 11.79 1.41 -22.34
N LEU A 323 12.90 1.14 -21.64
CA LEU A 323 14.26 1.46 -22.08
C LEU A 323 14.83 0.41 -23.04
N ALA A 324 14.58 -0.87 -22.81
CA ALA A 324 15.20 -1.98 -23.56
C ALA A 324 14.42 -2.42 -24.81
N ASP A 325 13.09 -2.23 -24.84
CA ASP A 325 12.25 -2.71 -25.95
C ASP A 325 12.64 -2.07 -27.28
N ALA A 326 12.93 -0.77 -27.27
CA ALA A 326 13.33 -0.03 -28.47
C ALA A 326 14.62 -0.57 -29.10
N THR A 327 15.53 -1.14 -28.31
CA THR A 327 16.82 -1.67 -28.80
C THR A 327 16.77 -3.14 -29.20
N LEU A 328 15.69 -3.83 -28.87
CA LEU A 328 15.50 -5.26 -29.15
C LEU A 328 14.44 -5.51 -30.22
N ARG A 329 13.96 -4.47 -30.92
CA ARG A 329 13.10 -4.62 -32.10
C ARG A 329 13.98 -4.95 -33.30
N HIS A 330 13.75 -6.12 -33.90
CA HIS A 330 14.08 -6.34 -35.29
C HIS A 330 12.99 -5.69 -36.13
N ASP A 331 13.37 -4.88 -37.11
CA ASP A 331 12.46 -4.35 -38.15
C ASP A 331 11.71 -5.48 -38.86
#